data_AF-A0AAF0LE84-F1
#
_entry.id   AF-A0AAF0LE84-F1
#
_cell.length_a   1.000
_cell.length_b   1.000
_cell.length_c   1.000
_cell.angle_alpha   90.00
_cell.angle_beta   90.00
_cell.angle_gamma   90.00
#
_symmetry.space_group_name_H-M   'P 1'
#
loop_
_entity.id
_entity.type
_entity.pdbx_description
1 polymer ?
#
loop_
_entity_poly.entity_id
_entity_poly.type
_entity_poly.pdbx_seq_one_letter_code
_entity_poly.pdbx_strand_id
1 'polypeptide(L)'
;MKQAVNFTLGLIVVLIVLAVAVFLGWHIWAWFLGLPSKTMTAIAALVGVVSVPIITYFTTRRLEKQRAREEAVRKQKTDFYDKTISGLIGMFNLGRPNEPADQAKMSELFVALPAPMLTFASRGVIRSWNDLKGSASRDSNDTKAMILAFEGLLKAMRKDLGHPTWSHQPGELVSVFVNDADTFFKKQ
;
A
#
# COMPACT_ATOMS: atom_id res chain seq x y z
N MET A 1 40.48 -5.19 9.88
CA MET A 1 40.89 -6.60 10.16
C MET A 1 39.87 -7.35 11.03
N LYS A 2 39.49 -6.90 12.23
CA LYS A 2 38.54 -7.61 13.12
C LYS A 2 37.17 -7.92 12.49
N GLN A 3 36.61 -7.02 11.69
CA GLN A 3 35.32 -7.24 11.00
C GLN A 3 35.39 -8.31 9.90
N ALA A 4 36.50 -8.38 9.16
CA ALA A 4 36.71 -9.40 8.13
C ALA A 4 36.86 -10.79 8.75
N VAL A 5 37.58 -10.91 9.87
CA VAL A 5 37.75 -12.16 10.62
C VAL A 5 36.43 -12.67 11.19
N ASN A 6 35.61 -11.78 11.76
CA ASN A 6 34.29 -12.15 12.28
C ASN A 6 33.32 -12.60 11.16
N PHE A 7 33.40 -11.97 9.99
CA PHE A 7 32.60 -12.35 8.83
C PHE A 7 32.98 -13.74 8.30
N THR A 8 34.28 -14.04 8.17
CA THR A 8 34.76 -15.36 7.75
C THR A 8 34.41 -16.46 8.76
N LEU A 9 34.52 -16.18 10.06
CA LEU A 9 34.08 -17.11 11.11
C LEU A 9 32.57 -17.38 11.04
N GLY A 10 31.76 -16.35 10.83
CA GLY A 10 30.32 -16.49 10.63
C GLY A 10 29.98 -17.38 9.42
N LEU A 11 30.66 -17.16 8.30
CA LEU A 11 30.48 -17.98 7.09
C LEU A 11 30.85 -19.45 7.33
N ILE A 12 31.97 -19.72 8.00
CA ILE A 12 32.42 -21.07 8.34
C ILE A 12 31.39 -21.77 9.24
N VAL A 13 30.85 -21.08 10.24
CA VAL A 13 29.81 -21.64 11.12
C VAL A 13 28.56 -21.99 10.32
N VAL A 14 28.10 -21.13 9.42
CA VAL A 14 26.95 -21.42 8.54
C VAL A 14 27.21 -22.63 7.65
N LEU A 15 28.42 -22.73 7.06
CA LEU A 15 28.81 -23.86 6.23
C LEU A 15 28.87 -25.18 7.03
N ILE A 16 29.37 -25.15 8.26
CA ILE A 16 29.37 -26.32 9.16
C ILE A 16 27.94 -26.75 9.49
N VAL A 17 27.05 -25.81 9.84
CA VAL A 17 25.64 -26.11 10.13
C VAL A 17 24.94 -26.73 8.93
N LEU A 18 25.16 -26.20 7.73
CA LEU A 18 24.61 -26.76 6.50
C LEU A 18 25.17 -28.16 6.20
N ALA A 19 26.48 -28.37 6.36
CA ALA A 19 27.11 -29.66 6.16
C ALA A 19 26.55 -30.73 7.13
N VAL A 20 26.37 -30.37 8.41
CA VAL A 20 25.74 -31.25 9.41
C VAL A 20 24.29 -31.55 9.05
N ALA A 21 23.51 -30.56 8.61
CA ALA A 21 22.12 -30.77 8.20
C ALA A 21 22.01 -31.72 6.99
N VAL A 22 22.86 -31.56 5.98
CA VAL A 22 22.91 -32.44 4.82
C VAL A 22 23.33 -33.86 5.21
N PHE A 23 24.35 -34.00 6.06
CA PHE A 23 24.81 -35.29 6.56
C PHE A 23 23.73 -36.07 7.33
N LEU A 24 23.00 -35.37 8.21
CA LEU A 24 21.86 -35.93 8.95
C LEU A 24 20.72 -36.32 8.01
N GLY A 25 20.39 -35.44 7.06
CA GLY A 25 19.37 -35.72 6.04
C GLY A 25 19.69 -36.97 5.23
N TRP A 26 20.95 -37.14 4.84
CA TRP A 26 21.43 -38.33 4.12
C TRP A 26 21.28 -39.61 4.95
N HIS A 27 21.66 -39.59 6.23
CA HIS A 27 21.53 -40.74 7.12
C HIS A 27 20.06 -41.14 7.33
N ILE A 28 19.18 -40.17 7.54
CA ILE A 28 17.74 -40.41 7.69
C ILE A 28 17.16 -41.00 6.40
N TRP A 29 17.59 -40.50 5.23
CA TRP A 29 17.14 -41.00 3.93
C TRP A 29 17.63 -42.42 3.66
N ALA A 30 18.91 -42.71 3.91
CA ALA A 30 19.48 -44.05 3.76
C ALA A 30 18.83 -45.06 4.70
N TRP A 31 18.55 -44.66 5.94
CA TRP A 31 17.80 -45.48 6.90
C TRP A 31 16.37 -45.76 6.41
N PHE A 32 15.69 -44.75 5.87
CA PHE A 32 14.33 -44.90 5.34
C PHE A 32 14.26 -45.85 4.15
N LEU A 33 15.23 -45.78 3.22
CA LEU A 33 15.32 -46.69 2.08
C LEU A 33 15.67 -48.13 2.46
N GLY A 34 16.26 -48.34 3.64
CA GLY A 34 16.54 -49.68 4.19
C GLY A 34 15.31 -50.38 4.76
N LEU A 35 14.15 -49.71 4.85
CA LEU A 35 12.94 -50.28 5.43
C LEU A 35 12.18 -51.17 4.44
N PRO A 36 11.43 -52.19 4.94
CA PRO A 36 10.53 -52.97 4.10
C PRO A 36 9.49 -52.09 3.41
N SER A 37 9.16 -52.40 2.15
CA SER A 37 8.24 -51.61 1.31
C SER A 37 6.94 -51.24 2.02
N LYS A 38 6.28 -52.20 2.70
CA LYS A 38 5.02 -51.95 3.43
C LYS A 38 5.17 -50.92 4.56
N THR A 39 6.28 -50.91 5.28
CA THR A 39 6.56 -49.97 6.37
C THR A 39 6.89 -48.59 5.82
N MET A 40 7.63 -48.54 4.72
CA MET A 40 7.98 -47.30 4.01
C MET A 40 6.71 -46.55 3.54
N THR A 41 5.75 -47.25 2.93
CA THR A 41 4.49 -46.66 2.48
C THR A 41 3.66 -46.13 3.65
N ALA A 42 3.62 -46.86 4.77
CA ALA A 42 2.89 -46.46 5.97
C ALA A 42 3.49 -45.19 6.60
N ILE A 43 4.82 -45.12 6.70
CA ILE A 43 5.53 -43.94 7.22
C ILE A 43 5.35 -42.76 6.27
N ALA A 44 5.48 -42.95 4.96
CA ALA A 44 5.27 -41.89 3.97
C ALA A 44 3.85 -41.32 4.04
N ALA A 45 2.83 -42.18 4.21
CA ALA A 45 1.45 -41.76 4.39
C ALA A 45 1.27 -40.93 5.68
N LEU A 46 1.83 -41.40 6.80
CA LEU A 46 1.81 -40.66 8.08
C LEU A 46 2.49 -39.29 7.96
N VAL A 47 3.66 -39.23 7.32
CA VAL A 47 4.37 -37.97 7.07
C VAL A 47 3.52 -37.05 6.20
N GLY A 48 2.86 -37.55 5.15
CA GLY A 48 1.94 -36.77 4.34
C GLY A 48 0.78 -36.19 5.15
N VAL A 49 0.12 -37.02 5.95
CA VAL A 49 -1.03 -36.62 6.79
C VAL A 49 -0.64 -35.57 7.83
N VAL A 50 0.57 -35.65 8.41
CA VAL A 50 1.04 -34.71 9.43
C VAL A 50 1.65 -33.44 8.81
N SER A 51 2.42 -33.57 7.72
CA SER A 51 3.13 -32.44 7.12
C SER A 51 2.20 -31.48 6.38
N VAL A 52 1.18 -31.98 5.68
CA VAL A 52 0.27 -31.14 4.89
C VAL A 52 -0.45 -30.10 5.76
N PRO A 53 -1.10 -30.46 6.89
CA PRO A 53 -1.72 -29.48 7.79
C PRO A 53 -0.72 -28.48 8.37
N ILE A 54 0.49 -28.91 8.71
CA ILE A 54 1.53 -28.02 9.26
C ILE A 54 1.95 -26.98 8.22
N ILE A 55 2.30 -27.42 7.01
CA ILE A 55 2.70 -26.55 5.90
C ILE A 55 1.56 -25.60 5.56
N THR A 56 0.33 -26.11 5.49
CA THR A 56 -0.87 -25.31 5.23
C THR A 56 -1.07 -24.25 6.29
N TYR A 57 -1.02 -24.62 7.57
CA TYR A 57 -1.17 -23.68 8.68
C TYR A 57 -0.13 -22.55 8.61
N PHE A 58 1.16 -22.88 8.44
CA PHE A 58 2.20 -21.85 8.38
C PHE A 58 2.06 -20.94 7.17
N THR A 59 1.68 -21.50 6.01
CA THR A 59 1.49 -20.72 4.77
C THR A 59 0.29 -19.79 4.92
N THR A 60 -0.86 -20.33 5.31
CA THR A 60 -2.09 -19.58 5.53
C THR A 60 -1.89 -18.50 6.60
N ARG A 61 -1.27 -18.83 7.73
CA ARG A 61 -1.02 -17.88 8.82
C ARG A 61 -0.12 -16.72 8.39
N ARG A 62 0.88 -16.97 7.54
CA ARG A 62 1.74 -15.91 6.97
C ARG A 62 0.95 -15.00 6.04
N LEU A 63 0.15 -15.58 5.14
CA LEU A 63 -0.70 -14.83 4.21
C LEU A 63 -1.75 -14.00 4.94
N GLU A 64 -2.41 -14.56 5.96
CA GLU A 64 -3.38 -13.87 6.80
C GLU A 64 -2.76 -12.68 7.52
N LYS A 65 -1.58 -12.85 8.12
CA LYS A 65 -0.90 -11.73 8.81
C LYS A 65 -0.55 -10.60 7.84
N GLN A 66 -0.10 -10.93 6.63
CA GLN A 66 0.19 -9.93 5.60
C GLN A 66 -1.09 -9.19 5.19
N ARG A 67 -2.16 -9.94 4.85
CA ARG A 67 -3.45 -9.37 4.48
C ARG A 67 -4.05 -8.51 5.58
N ALA A 68 -4.03 -8.96 6.83
CA ALA A 68 -4.56 -8.20 7.96
C ALA A 68 -3.82 -6.87 8.17
N ARG A 69 -2.48 -6.86 7.98
CA ARG A 69 -1.69 -5.62 8.05
C ARG A 69 -2.03 -4.68 6.89
N GLU A 70 -2.11 -5.21 5.68
CA GLU A 70 -2.46 -4.43 4.50
C GLU A 70 -3.87 -3.84 4.60
N GLU A 71 -4.82 -4.62 5.09
CA GLU A 71 -6.21 -4.21 5.31
C GLU A 71 -6.32 -3.14 6.40
N ALA A 72 -5.61 -3.29 7.52
CA ALA A 72 -5.58 -2.28 8.58
C ALA A 72 -5.02 -0.94 8.08
N VAL A 73 -3.92 -0.97 7.32
CA VAL A 73 -3.33 0.24 6.72
C VAL A 73 -4.26 0.82 5.66
N ARG A 74 -4.85 -0.01 4.80
CA ARG A 74 -5.77 0.42 3.75
C ARG A 74 -7.02 1.07 4.35
N LYS A 75 -7.58 0.51 5.43
CA LYS A 75 -8.73 1.08 6.13
C LYS A 75 -8.42 2.47 6.69
N GLN A 76 -7.27 2.65 7.32
CA GLN A 76 -6.84 3.97 7.82
C GLN A 76 -6.60 4.97 6.69
N LYS A 77 -5.97 4.56 5.59
CA LYS A 77 -5.80 5.39 4.39
C LYS A 77 -7.14 5.80 3.78
N THR A 78 -8.09 4.87 3.64
CA THR A 78 -9.42 5.14 3.09
C THR A 78 -10.17 6.14 3.97
N ASP A 79 -10.21 5.93 5.29
CA ASP A 79 -10.87 6.86 6.22
C ASP A 79 -10.24 8.26 6.18
N PHE A 80 -8.91 8.33 6.15
CA PHE A 80 -8.19 9.60 6.01
C PHE A 80 -8.51 10.31 4.68
N TYR A 81 -8.44 9.59 3.55
CA TYR A 81 -8.71 10.18 2.24
C TYR A 81 -10.18 10.58 2.09
N ASP A 82 -11.12 9.81 2.61
CA ASP A 82 -12.55 10.14 2.60
C ASP A 82 -12.84 11.45 3.35
N LYS A 83 -12.28 11.60 4.56
CA LYS A 83 -12.37 12.85 5.33
C LYS A 83 -11.72 14.02 4.61
N THR A 84 -10.55 13.79 3.99
CA THR A 84 -9.81 14.81 3.25
C THR A 84 -10.61 15.29 2.04
N ILE A 85 -11.12 14.36 1.22
CA ILE A 85 -11.90 14.67 0.02
C ILE A 85 -13.20 15.37 0.41
N SER A 86 -13.92 14.87 1.40
CA SER A 86 -15.16 15.48 1.89
C SER A 86 -14.95 16.91 2.39
N GLY A 87 -13.87 17.13 3.14
CA GLY A 87 -13.50 18.45 3.63
C GLY A 87 -13.08 19.41 2.49
N LEU A 88 -12.36 18.92 1.48
CA LEU A 88 -12.01 19.71 0.29
C LEU A 88 -13.23 20.05 -0.57
N ILE A 89 -14.18 19.13 -0.74
CA ILE A 89 -15.45 19.38 -1.43
C ILE A 89 -16.27 20.45 -0.69
N GLY A 90 -16.40 20.32 0.62
CA GLY A 90 -17.11 21.30 1.45
C GLY A 90 -16.44 22.67 1.44
N MET A 91 -15.11 22.70 1.41
CA MET A 91 -14.32 23.92 1.25
C MET A 91 -14.54 24.62 -0.09
N PHE A 92 -14.61 23.86 -1.18
CA PHE A 92 -14.81 24.41 -2.53
C PHE A 92 -16.27 24.64 -2.89
N ASN A 93 -17.22 24.33 -1.99
CA ASN A 93 -18.66 24.41 -2.25
C ASN A 93 -19.07 23.76 -3.58
N LEU A 94 -18.43 22.64 -3.95
CA LEU A 94 -18.62 21.92 -5.23
C LEU A 94 -19.96 21.16 -5.30
N GLY A 95 -21.05 21.88 -5.06
CA GLY A 95 -22.42 21.36 -4.92
C GLY A 95 -23.40 22.39 -4.35
N ARG A 96 -22.92 23.56 -3.89
CA ARG A 96 -23.74 24.69 -3.41
C ARG A 96 -23.14 26.02 -3.89
N PRO A 97 -23.38 26.41 -5.16
CA PRO A 97 -22.73 27.57 -5.79
C PRO A 97 -23.06 28.93 -5.14
N ASN A 98 -24.06 29.01 -4.25
CA ASN A 98 -24.56 30.27 -3.66
C ASN A 98 -24.18 30.47 -2.18
N GLU A 99 -23.43 29.57 -1.56
CA GLU A 99 -22.92 29.76 -0.19
C GLU A 99 -21.45 30.21 -0.26
N PRO A 100 -21.00 31.22 0.53
CA PRO A 100 -19.58 31.56 0.61
C PRO A 100 -18.82 30.45 1.35
N ALA A 101 -17.58 30.17 0.91
CA ALA A 101 -16.71 29.20 1.58
C ALA A 101 -16.38 29.68 3.01
N ASP A 102 -16.55 28.80 4.00
CA ASP A 102 -16.26 29.08 5.40
C ASP A 102 -14.75 29.07 5.65
N GLN A 103 -14.14 30.27 5.66
CA GLN A 103 -12.70 30.45 5.82
C GLN A 103 -12.15 29.86 7.12
N ALA A 104 -12.95 29.82 8.20
CA ALA A 104 -12.51 29.25 9.47
C ALA A 104 -12.34 27.72 9.35
N LYS A 105 -13.30 27.04 8.70
CA LYS A 105 -13.21 25.60 8.40
C LYS A 105 -12.09 25.27 7.44
N MET A 106 -11.79 26.15 6.47
CA MET A 106 -10.64 25.97 5.58
C MET A 106 -9.33 25.97 6.37
N SER A 107 -9.12 26.96 7.24
CA SER A 107 -7.92 27.05 8.06
C SER A 107 -7.75 25.83 8.97
N GLU A 108 -8.84 25.37 9.60
CA GLU A 108 -8.82 24.18 10.46
C GLU A 108 -8.41 22.92 9.67
N LEU A 109 -8.95 22.74 8.46
CA LEU A 109 -8.62 21.62 7.59
C LEU A 109 -7.14 21.63 7.17
N PHE A 110 -6.60 22.78 6.75
CA PHE A 110 -5.20 22.88 6.33
C PHE A 110 -4.21 22.65 7.49
N VAL A 111 -4.61 22.93 8.74
CA VAL A 111 -3.81 22.66 9.94
C VAL A 111 -3.90 21.18 10.36
N ALA A 112 -5.06 20.54 10.19
CA ALA A 112 -5.29 19.16 10.63
C ALA A 112 -4.73 18.10 9.68
N LEU A 113 -4.62 18.39 8.38
CA LEU A 113 -4.22 17.43 7.34
C LEU A 113 -2.73 17.00 7.31
N PRO A 114 -1.73 17.84 7.62
CA PRO A 114 -0.32 17.48 7.44
C PRO A 114 0.13 16.25 8.24
N ALA A 115 -0.26 16.14 9.51
CA ALA A 115 0.14 15.03 10.39
C ALA A 115 -0.33 13.64 9.90
N PRO A 116 -1.63 13.42 9.61
CA PRO A 116 -2.09 12.16 9.04
C PRO A 116 -1.56 11.94 7.61
N MET A 117 -1.36 12.99 6.82
CA MET A 117 -0.78 12.87 5.48
C MET A 117 0.67 12.36 5.53
N LEU A 118 1.50 12.84 6.45
CA LEU A 118 2.87 12.34 6.63
C LEU A 118 2.91 10.88 7.10
N THR A 119 1.87 10.43 7.80
CA THR A 119 1.81 9.08 8.38
C THR A 119 1.27 8.05 7.38
N PHE A 120 0.25 8.41 6.60
CA PHE A 120 -0.50 7.46 5.78
C PHE A 120 -0.37 7.67 4.27
N ALA A 121 -0.04 8.88 3.81
CA ALA A 121 -0.01 9.18 2.39
C ALA A 121 1.29 8.72 1.73
N SER A 122 1.20 8.25 0.47
CA SER A 122 2.41 7.99 -0.30
C SER A 122 3.08 9.26 -0.79
N ARG A 123 4.35 9.12 -1.19
CA ARG A 123 5.13 10.18 -1.82
C ARG A 123 4.41 10.87 -2.99
N GLY A 124 3.63 10.11 -3.77
CA GLY A 124 2.85 10.66 -4.89
C GLY A 124 1.76 11.61 -4.43
N VAL A 125 1.03 11.24 -3.37
CA VAL A 125 -0.03 12.05 -2.77
C VAL A 125 0.55 13.30 -2.09
N ILE A 126 1.68 13.16 -1.39
CA ILE A 126 2.35 14.31 -0.76
C ILE A 126 2.80 15.33 -1.81
N ARG A 127 3.30 14.86 -2.96
CA ARG A 127 3.70 15.75 -4.07
C ARG A 127 2.49 16.49 -4.65
N SER A 128 1.43 15.77 -5.00
CA SER A 128 0.23 16.41 -5.57
C SER A 128 -0.48 17.34 -4.58
N TRP A 129 -0.39 17.08 -3.28
CA TRP A 129 -0.86 18.01 -2.25
C TRP A 129 -0.05 19.31 -2.22
N ASN A 130 1.27 19.21 -2.34
CA ASN A 130 2.13 20.40 -2.42
C ASN A 130 1.87 21.18 -3.71
N ASP A 131 1.58 20.50 -4.82
CA ASP A 131 1.21 21.13 -6.09
C ASP A 131 -0.13 21.91 -5.94
N LEU A 132 -1.13 21.33 -5.26
CA LEU A 132 -2.40 21.99 -4.96
C LEU A 132 -2.24 23.22 -4.05
N LYS A 133 -1.41 23.14 -3.00
CA LYS A 133 -1.11 24.31 -2.16
C LYS A 133 -0.37 25.40 -2.96
N GLY A 134 0.54 24.98 -3.84
CA GLY A 134 1.32 25.87 -4.69
C GLY A 134 0.45 26.60 -5.71
N SER A 135 -0.52 25.92 -6.33
CA SER A 135 -1.46 26.57 -7.25
C SER A 135 -2.37 27.57 -6.55
N ALA A 136 -2.87 27.22 -5.35
CA ALA A 136 -3.67 28.13 -4.52
C ALA A 136 -2.90 29.39 -4.06
N SER A 137 -1.57 29.31 -3.92
CA SER A 137 -0.75 30.42 -3.41
C SER A 137 -0.20 31.35 -4.50
N ARG A 138 -0.09 30.89 -5.75
CA ARG A 138 0.54 31.66 -6.85
C ARG A 138 -0.41 32.57 -7.58
N ASP A 139 -1.64 32.13 -7.82
CA ASP A 139 -2.64 32.92 -8.54
C ASP A 139 -4.05 32.47 -8.14
N SER A 140 -4.66 33.19 -7.20
CA SER A 140 -6.01 32.86 -6.70
C SER A 140 -7.11 33.02 -7.75
N ASN A 141 -6.80 33.64 -8.89
CA ASN A 141 -7.73 33.81 -10.02
C ASN A 141 -7.61 32.69 -11.07
N ASP A 142 -6.59 31.82 -11.02
CA ASP A 142 -6.46 30.68 -11.94
C ASP A 142 -7.19 29.45 -11.40
N THR A 143 -8.51 29.52 -11.43
CA THR A 143 -9.42 28.43 -11.06
C THR A 143 -9.13 27.15 -11.86
N LYS A 144 -8.63 27.28 -13.10
CA LYS A 144 -8.32 26.13 -13.95
C LYS A 144 -7.10 25.36 -13.45
N ALA A 145 -6.00 26.05 -13.11
CA ALA A 145 -4.83 25.42 -12.53
C ALA A 145 -5.15 24.76 -11.17
N MET A 146 -6.03 25.37 -10.38
CA MET A 146 -6.50 24.81 -9.12
C MET A 146 -7.29 23.51 -9.31
N ILE A 147 -8.24 23.49 -10.25
CA ILE A 147 -9.03 22.29 -10.58
C ILE A 147 -8.14 21.15 -11.11
N LEU A 148 -7.16 21.47 -11.97
CA LEU A 148 -6.19 20.50 -12.48
C LEU A 148 -5.33 19.90 -11.37
N ALA A 149 -4.84 20.73 -10.45
CA ALA A 149 -4.06 20.27 -9.31
C ALA A 149 -4.90 19.39 -8.36
N PHE A 150 -6.17 19.73 -8.17
CA PHE A 150 -7.11 18.93 -7.38
C PHE A 150 -7.38 17.57 -8.04
N GLU A 151 -7.58 17.52 -9.36
CA GLU A 151 -7.69 16.24 -10.08
C GLU A 151 -6.42 15.40 -9.94
N GLY A 152 -5.24 16.02 -10.02
CA GLY A 152 -3.95 15.36 -9.78
C GLY A 152 -3.84 14.75 -8.38
N LEU A 153 -4.37 15.43 -7.37
CA LEU A 153 -4.47 14.92 -6.00
C LEU A 153 -5.38 13.69 -5.92
N LEU A 154 -6.58 13.75 -6.51
CA LEU A 154 -7.53 12.64 -6.53
C LEU A 154 -6.93 11.40 -7.26
N LYS A 155 -6.26 11.61 -8.39
CA LYS A 155 -5.56 10.53 -9.12
C LYS A 155 -4.47 9.88 -8.26
N ALA A 156 -3.69 10.69 -7.54
CA ALA A 156 -2.64 10.18 -6.66
C ALA A 156 -3.21 9.35 -5.49
N MET A 157 -4.31 9.81 -4.86
CA MET A 157 -4.97 9.07 -3.78
C MET A 157 -5.55 7.75 -4.27
N ARG A 158 -6.23 7.74 -5.42
CA ARG A 158 -6.77 6.51 -6.04
C ARG A 158 -5.65 5.51 -6.37
N LYS A 159 -4.54 6.00 -6.94
CA LYS A 159 -3.36 5.18 -7.21
C LYS A 159 -2.79 4.58 -5.91
N ASP A 160 -2.74 5.36 -4.84
CA ASP A 160 -2.24 4.91 -3.53
C ASP A 160 -3.12 3.82 -2.90
N LEU A 161 -4.42 3.84 -3.17
CA LEU A 161 -5.37 2.79 -2.74
C LEU A 161 -5.38 1.55 -3.65
N GLY A 162 -4.55 1.53 -4.70
CA GLY A 162 -4.42 0.39 -5.62
C GLY A 162 -5.42 0.39 -6.79
N HIS A 163 -6.08 1.52 -7.08
CA HIS A 163 -6.90 1.62 -8.29
C HIS A 163 -6.02 1.75 -9.54
N PRO A 164 -6.40 1.11 -10.66
CA PRO A 164 -5.66 1.21 -11.91
C PRO A 164 -5.68 2.64 -12.45
N THR A 165 -4.51 3.14 -12.88
CA THR A 165 -4.35 4.52 -13.38
C THR A 165 -4.55 4.70 -14.88
N TRP A 166 -4.76 3.61 -15.63
CA TRP A 166 -4.77 3.64 -17.11
C TRP A 166 -6.03 4.29 -17.70
N SER A 167 -7.18 4.28 -17.01
CA SER A 167 -8.46 4.60 -17.65
C SER A 167 -8.94 6.04 -17.54
N HIS A 168 -8.22 6.94 -16.85
CA HIS A 168 -8.79 8.24 -16.50
C HIS A 168 -8.45 9.34 -17.51
N GLN A 169 -9.46 9.80 -18.24
CA GLN A 169 -9.36 11.00 -19.07
C GLN A 169 -9.24 12.25 -18.16
N PRO A 170 -8.55 13.32 -18.60
CA PRO A 170 -8.57 14.60 -17.90
C PRO A 170 -10.01 15.08 -17.69
N GLY A 171 -10.35 15.49 -16.46
CA GLY A 171 -11.68 15.97 -16.07
C GLY A 171 -12.64 14.90 -15.54
N GLU A 172 -12.37 13.61 -15.75
CA GLU A 172 -13.28 12.51 -15.41
C GLU A 172 -13.55 12.36 -13.91
N LEU A 173 -12.58 12.68 -13.06
CA LEU A 173 -12.77 12.61 -11.60
C LEU A 173 -13.44 13.87 -11.03
N VAL A 174 -13.19 15.02 -11.65
CA VAL A 174 -13.75 16.30 -11.21
C VAL A 174 -15.18 16.49 -11.70
N SER A 175 -15.56 15.86 -12.82
CA SER A 175 -16.93 15.88 -13.34
C SER A 175 -17.98 15.30 -12.38
N VAL A 176 -17.55 14.49 -11.40
CA VAL A 176 -18.41 14.02 -10.30
C VAL A 176 -18.96 15.19 -9.45
N PHE A 177 -18.24 16.31 -9.38
CA PHE A 177 -18.58 17.45 -8.53
C PHE A 177 -18.83 18.75 -9.32
N VAL A 178 -18.28 18.85 -10.54
CA VAL A 178 -18.42 20.02 -11.40
C VAL A 178 -19.15 19.62 -12.66
N ASN A 179 -20.42 20.04 -12.77
CA ASN A 179 -21.30 19.69 -13.91
C ASN A 179 -20.71 20.10 -15.27
N ASP A 180 -19.92 21.17 -15.33
CA ASP A 180 -19.33 21.68 -16.58
C ASP A 180 -17.91 21.17 -16.86
N ALA A 181 -17.38 20.23 -16.07
CA ALA A 181 -15.99 19.77 -16.19
C ALA A 181 -15.62 19.37 -17.64
N ASP A 182 -16.49 18.66 -18.35
CA ASP A 182 -16.25 18.25 -19.74
C ASP A 182 -15.93 19.43 -20.67
N THR A 183 -16.53 20.60 -20.45
CA THR A 183 -16.26 21.81 -21.26
C THR A 183 -14.93 22.50 -20.91
N PHE A 184 -14.45 22.34 -19.67
CA PHE A 184 -13.15 22.86 -19.23
C PHE A 184 -11.98 22.02 -19.76
N PHE A 185 -12.18 20.71 -19.94
CA PHE A 185 -11.14 19.76 -20.35
C PHE A 185 -11.15 19.42 -21.85
N LYS A 186 -12.29 19.54 -22.57
CA LYS A 186 -12.36 19.32 -24.04
C LYS A 186 -11.78 20.44 -24.91
N LYS A 187 -11.44 21.61 -24.35
CA LYS A 187 -10.85 22.75 -25.10
C LYS A 187 -9.32 22.65 -25.26
N GLN A 188 -8.80 21.44 -25.51
CA GLN A 188 -7.40 21.19 -25.89
C GLN A 188 -7.34 20.60 -27.28
#